data_AF-A0A2L2TRD3-F1
#
_entry.id   AF-A0A2L2TRD3-F1
#
_cell.length_a   1.000
_cell.length_b   1.000
_cell.length_c   1.000
_cell.angle_alpha   90.00
_cell.angle_beta   90.00
_cell.angle_gamma   90.00
#
_symmetry.space_group_name_H-M   'P 1'
#
loop_
_entity.id
_entity.type
_entity.pdbx_description
1 polymer ?
#
loop_
_entity_poly.entity_id
_entity_poly.type
_entity_poly.pdbx_seq_one_letter_code
_entity_poly.pdbx_strand_id
1 'polypeptide(L)'
;MKHLAALAPFVSVAAAIDAFLYTTPDCKGPSGIGGGFGSYLRCLNLRANTCCGINTTDSPFQSIGIQDIRDGFAVNVTGYGGGNCTERVAGQFGGVHSRICIPDFGVRYTGCNWNSGFSKRESSKGKLGCQRPDVLVLPDGTEYELSRLSDDSFQEIIDISAQATDSSDIPTKFQAL
;
A
#
# COMPACT_ATOMS: atom_id res chain seq x y z
N MET A 1 32.76 3.41 44.88
CA MET A 1 31.44 3.45 44.21
C MET A 1 31.61 2.83 42.83
N LYS A 2 30.99 1.68 42.55
CA LYS A 2 31.11 0.97 41.26
C LYS A 2 29.88 1.32 40.42
N HIS A 3 30.06 2.06 39.33
CA HIS A 3 28.98 2.40 38.41
C HIS A 3 28.72 1.20 37.49
N LEU A 4 27.53 0.60 37.62
CA LEU A 4 27.00 -0.35 36.65
C LEU A 4 26.46 0.45 35.45
N ALA A 5 27.18 0.40 34.33
CA ALA A 5 26.68 0.93 33.06
C ALA A 5 25.70 -0.08 32.46
N ALA A 6 24.41 0.23 32.51
CA ALA A 6 23.37 -0.55 31.83
C ALA A 6 23.36 -0.18 30.35
N LEU A 7 23.85 -1.08 29.50
CA LEU A 7 23.64 -1.01 28.04
C LEU A 7 22.20 -1.41 27.75
N ALA A 8 21.34 -0.42 27.48
CA ALA A 8 20.01 -0.65 26.96
C ALA A 8 20.10 -1.22 25.53
N PRO A 9 19.55 -2.40 25.24
CA PRO A 9 19.46 -2.89 23.87
C PRO A 9 18.50 -1.99 23.09
N PHE A 10 19.01 -1.32 22.05
CA PHE A 10 18.17 -0.67 21.05
C PHE A 10 17.43 -1.77 20.27
N VAL A 11 16.20 -2.07 20.70
CA VAL A 11 15.29 -2.90 19.91
C VAL A 11 14.94 -2.09 18.66
N SER A 12 15.48 -2.48 17.51
CA SER A 12 15.10 -1.92 16.21
C SER A 12 13.68 -2.33 15.90
N VAL A 13 12.71 -1.53 16.34
CA VAL A 13 11.31 -1.68 15.96
C VAL A 13 11.22 -1.31 14.48
N ALA A 14 11.20 -2.31 13.60
CA ALA A 14 10.85 -2.08 12.20
C ALA A 14 9.39 -1.62 12.19
N ALA A 15 9.13 -0.37 11.83
CA ALA A 15 7.78 0.09 11.62
C ALA A 15 7.18 -0.71 10.46
N ALA A 16 6.06 -1.38 10.70
CA ALA A 16 5.27 -1.99 9.66
C ALA A 16 4.61 -0.86 8.87
N ILE A 17 5.13 -0.56 7.68
CA ILE A 17 4.53 0.42 6.77
C ILE A 17 3.57 -0.32 5.87
N ASP A 18 2.32 0.10 5.86
CA ASP A 18 1.32 -0.44 4.95
C ASP A 18 1.28 0.38 3.67
N ALA A 19 1.02 -0.30 2.55
CA ALA A 19 0.88 0.32 1.24
C ALA A 19 -0.53 0.16 0.70
N PHE A 20 -1.00 1.18 -0.03
CA PHE A 20 -2.38 1.30 -0.44
C PHE A 20 -2.48 1.70 -1.91
N LEU A 21 -3.43 1.08 -2.63
CA LEU A 21 -3.86 1.48 -3.96
C LEU A 21 -5.34 1.85 -3.88
N TYR A 22 -5.68 3.11 -4.13
CA TYR A 22 -7.03 3.65 -3.97
C TYR A 22 -7.71 3.86 -5.31
N THR A 23 -9.00 3.51 -5.38
CA THR A 23 -9.83 3.85 -6.55
C THR A 23 -10.18 5.34 -6.61
N THR A 24 -9.92 6.10 -5.54
CA THR A 24 -10.11 7.55 -5.47
C THR A 24 -8.86 8.35 -5.83
N PRO A 25 -9.01 9.64 -6.21
CA PRO A 25 -7.88 10.45 -6.66
C PRO A 25 -7.02 11.06 -5.53
N ASP A 26 -7.43 10.98 -4.27
CA ASP A 26 -6.84 11.77 -3.18
C ASP A 26 -6.44 10.96 -1.94
N CYS A 27 -6.17 9.65 -2.12
CA CYS A 27 -5.83 8.69 -1.07
C CYS A 27 -6.75 8.75 0.15
N LYS A 28 -8.02 9.06 -0.07
CA LYS A 28 -9.03 9.03 0.99
C LYS A 28 -9.30 7.58 1.34
N GLY A 29 -8.87 7.20 2.55
CA GLY A 29 -9.17 5.94 3.19
C GLY A 29 -9.73 6.16 4.60
N PRO A 30 -10.25 5.10 5.24
CA PRO A 30 -11.12 5.16 6.42
C PRO A 30 -10.44 5.56 7.75
N SER A 31 -9.14 5.85 7.78
CA SER A 31 -8.41 6.26 9.01
C SER A 31 -8.68 7.71 9.46
N GLY A 32 -9.79 8.31 9.03
CA GLY A 32 -10.51 9.30 9.82
C GLY A 32 -11.96 8.84 9.96
N ILE A 33 -12.30 8.24 11.10
CA ILE A 33 -13.58 7.57 11.42
C ILE A 33 -14.79 8.27 10.75
N GLY A 34 -15.45 7.59 9.79
CA GLY A 34 -16.71 8.05 9.17
C GLY A 34 -16.79 7.86 7.65
N GLY A 35 -17.41 6.75 7.23
CA GLY A 35 -18.01 6.43 5.92
C GLY A 35 -17.78 7.35 4.71
N GLY A 36 -16.92 6.90 3.79
CA GLY A 36 -16.91 7.26 2.36
C GLY A 36 -15.64 7.95 1.85
N PHE A 37 -15.10 7.68 0.66
CA PHE A 37 -15.60 6.92 -0.50
C PHE A 37 -14.46 6.28 -1.31
N GLY A 38 -14.76 5.15 -1.97
CA GLY A 38 -13.92 4.36 -2.89
C GLY A 38 -13.18 3.19 -2.23
N SER A 39 -13.16 2.05 -2.91
CA SER A 39 -12.45 0.84 -2.47
C SER A 39 -10.94 1.03 -2.58
N TYR A 40 -10.19 0.26 -1.80
CA TYR A 40 -8.73 0.23 -1.92
C TYR A 40 -8.17 -1.16 -1.62
N LEU A 41 -7.02 -1.42 -2.21
CA LEU A 41 -6.19 -2.56 -1.89
C LEU A 41 -5.11 -2.16 -0.89
N ARG A 42 -4.76 -3.08 0.01
CA ARG A 42 -3.71 -2.89 1.01
C ARG A 42 -2.70 -4.04 0.95
N CYS A 43 -1.42 -3.69 1.02
CA CYS A 43 -0.36 -4.62 1.39
C CYS A 43 0.05 -4.36 2.84
N LEU A 44 -0.20 -5.32 3.72
CA LEU A 44 0.22 -5.22 5.13
C LEU A 44 1.73 -5.43 5.27
N ASN A 45 2.34 -4.69 6.19
CA ASN A 45 3.74 -4.85 6.61
C ASN A 45 4.74 -4.80 5.43
N LEU A 46 4.53 -3.88 4.48
CA LEU A 46 5.35 -3.78 3.28
C LEU A 46 6.81 -3.46 3.65
N ARG A 47 7.72 -4.34 3.22
CA ARG A 47 9.16 -4.16 3.42
C ARG A 47 9.71 -3.05 2.52
N ALA A 48 10.72 -2.34 3.03
CA ALA A 48 11.47 -1.36 2.23
C ALA A 48 11.93 -1.96 0.89
N ASN A 49 11.85 -1.17 -0.17
CA ASN A 49 12.18 -1.55 -1.54
C ASN A 49 11.34 -2.71 -2.11
N THR A 50 10.31 -3.20 -1.41
CA THR A 50 9.37 -4.19 -1.95
C THR A 50 8.17 -3.45 -2.54
N CYS A 51 7.74 -3.82 -3.74
CA CYS A 51 6.55 -3.21 -4.31
C CYS A 51 5.30 -3.89 -3.78
N CYS A 52 4.25 -3.13 -3.47
CA CYS A 52 2.89 -3.60 -3.39
C CYS A 52 2.22 -3.34 -4.73
N GLY A 53 1.76 -4.37 -5.45
CA GLY A 53 1.19 -4.14 -6.76
C GLY A 53 0.40 -5.31 -7.35
N ILE A 54 -0.35 -4.98 -8.39
CA ILE A 54 -1.21 -5.89 -9.15
C ILE A 54 -0.61 -6.16 -10.52
N ASN A 55 -0.88 -7.34 -11.08
CA ASN A 55 -0.36 -7.75 -12.38
C ASN A 55 -1.36 -7.46 -13.52
N THR A 56 -1.83 -6.22 -13.62
CA THR A 56 -2.69 -5.76 -14.73
C THR A 56 -2.19 -4.43 -15.28
N THR A 57 -2.40 -4.21 -16.57
CA THR A 57 -2.17 -2.91 -17.22
C THR A 57 -3.41 -2.01 -17.17
N ASP A 58 -4.60 -2.59 -17.01
CA ASP A 58 -5.86 -1.86 -16.91
C ASP A 58 -6.25 -1.73 -15.44
N SER A 59 -5.60 -0.79 -14.75
CA SER A 59 -5.79 -0.61 -13.32
C SER A 59 -6.88 0.42 -13.01
N PRO A 60 -7.79 0.13 -12.07
CA PRO A 60 -8.77 1.12 -11.62
C PRO A 60 -8.19 2.16 -10.66
N PHE A 61 -6.99 1.93 -10.10
CA PHE A 61 -6.46 2.73 -8.99
C PHE A 61 -5.91 4.07 -9.47
N GLN A 62 -6.43 5.15 -8.86
CA GLN A 62 -6.18 6.55 -9.22
C GLN A 62 -5.18 7.22 -8.30
N SER A 63 -4.98 6.71 -7.09
CA SER A 63 -3.97 7.22 -6.17
C SER A 63 -3.35 6.11 -5.35
N ILE A 64 -2.23 6.39 -4.72
CA ILE A 64 -1.48 5.44 -3.90
C ILE A 64 -1.01 6.11 -2.63
N GLY A 65 -0.86 5.32 -1.58
CA GLY A 65 -0.34 5.83 -0.33
C GLY A 65 0.48 4.81 0.42
N ILE A 66 1.19 5.32 1.42
CA ILE A 66 1.74 4.51 2.49
C ILE A 66 1.32 5.11 3.83
N GLN A 67 1.09 4.27 4.83
CA GLN A 67 0.70 4.68 6.19
C GLN A 67 1.59 3.99 7.23
N ASP A 68 1.38 4.36 8.49
CA ASP A 68 2.11 3.86 9.65
C ASP A 68 3.62 4.13 9.58
N ILE A 69 3.98 5.24 8.92
CA ILE A 69 5.33 5.80 8.94
C ILE A 69 5.59 6.32 10.36
N ARG A 70 6.69 5.87 10.97
CA ARG A 70 7.12 6.38 12.27
C ARG A 70 7.51 7.85 12.18
N ASP A 71 7.11 8.65 13.17
CA ASP A 71 7.49 10.07 13.24
C ASP A 71 9.01 10.27 13.13
N GLY A 72 9.42 11.23 12.30
CA GLY A 72 10.82 11.53 12.02
C GLY A 72 11.53 10.55 11.07
N PHE A 73 10.83 9.54 10.55
CA PHE A 73 11.37 8.62 9.56
C PHE A 73 11.10 9.15 8.14
N ALA A 74 12.16 9.57 7.45
CA ALA A 74 12.06 9.99 6.06
C ALA A 74 11.94 8.78 5.13
N VAL A 75 10.95 8.85 4.26
CA VAL A 75 10.65 7.84 3.25
C VAL A 75 10.44 8.50 1.89
N ASN A 76 10.82 7.77 0.85
CA ASN A 76 10.49 8.11 -0.53
C ASN A 76 9.55 7.04 -1.08
N VAL A 77 8.38 7.46 -1.51
CA VAL A 77 7.34 6.63 -2.12
C VAL A 77 7.49 6.72 -3.62
N THR A 78 7.47 5.58 -4.30
CA THR A 78 7.42 5.54 -5.77
C THR A 78 6.13 4.88 -6.21
N GLY A 79 5.42 5.53 -7.14
CA GLY A 79 4.25 4.99 -7.82
C GLY A 79 4.61 4.36 -9.15
N TYR A 80 3.89 3.28 -9.49
CA TYR A 80 4.17 2.51 -10.68
C TYR A 80 2.95 2.30 -11.58
N GLY A 81 3.19 2.27 -12.89
CA GLY A 81 2.26 1.84 -13.95
C GLY A 81 2.75 0.57 -14.65
N GLY A 82 1.98 0.10 -15.65
CA GLY A 82 2.38 -1.00 -16.54
C GLY A 82 2.24 -2.42 -15.96
N GLY A 83 1.66 -2.56 -14.77
CA GLY A 83 1.48 -3.85 -14.10
C GLY A 83 2.74 -4.31 -13.40
N ASN A 84 2.57 -5.03 -12.28
CA ASN A 84 3.66 -5.62 -11.50
C ASN A 84 4.79 -4.64 -11.16
N CYS A 85 4.48 -3.36 -11.02
CA CYS A 85 5.42 -2.28 -10.73
C CYS A 85 6.57 -2.14 -11.74
N THR A 86 6.29 -2.28 -13.04
CA THR A 86 7.30 -2.27 -14.10
C THR A 86 7.78 -0.87 -14.46
N GLU A 87 6.88 0.11 -14.53
CA GLU A 87 7.17 1.48 -14.94
C GLU A 87 7.01 2.44 -13.78
N ARG A 88 7.99 3.32 -13.53
CA ARG A 88 7.86 4.38 -12.51
C ARG A 88 7.12 5.57 -13.14
N VAL A 89 6.02 5.99 -12.52
CA VAL A 89 5.17 7.07 -13.05
C VAL A 89 5.04 8.25 -12.10
N ALA A 90 5.31 8.06 -10.81
CA ALA A 90 5.27 9.14 -9.81
C ALA A 90 6.22 8.87 -8.66
N GLY A 91 6.55 9.92 -7.90
CA GLY A 91 7.33 9.78 -6.68
C GLY A 91 7.09 10.94 -5.71
N GLN A 92 7.16 10.65 -4.42
CA GLN A 92 6.97 11.64 -3.36
C GLN A 92 7.83 11.34 -2.15
N PHE A 93 8.52 12.36 -1.68
CA PHE A 93 9.30 12.31 -0.45
C PHE A 93 8.50 12.88 0.72
N GLY A 94 8.59 12.24 1.88
CA GLY A 94 8.02 12.75 3.13
C GLY A 94 8.75 12.19 4.34
N GLY A 95 8.75 12.92 5.45
CA GLY A 95 9.45 12.48 6.67
C GLY A 95 8.93 13.06 7.98
N VAL A 96 7.79 13.74 7.94
CA VAL A 96 7.17 14.43 9.09
C VAL A 96 5.74 13.98 9.36
N HIS A 97 5.18 13.15 8.50
CA HIS A 97 3.80 12.67 8.62
C HIS A 97 3.79 11.15 8.65
N SER A 98 2.84 10.58 9.39
CA SER A 98 2.62 9.14 9.47
C SER A 98 2.07 8.52 8.19
N ARG A 99 1.74 9.35 7.21
CA ARG A 99 1.21 8.97 5.90
C ARG A 99 1.78 9.80 4.78
N ILE A 100 1.89 9.20 3.60
CA ILE A 100 2.16 9.89 2.33
C ILE A 100 1.10 9.45 1.33
N CYS A 101 0.56 10.42 0.61
CA CYS A 101 -0.37 10.22 -0.49
C CYS A 101 0.23 10.79 -1.76
N ILE A 102 0.29 9.97 -2.81
CA ILE A 102 0.52 10.42 -4.18
C ILE A 102 -0.85 10.43 -4.87
N PRO A 103 -1.40 11.62 -5.18
CA PRO A 103 -2.74 11.74 -5.75
C PRO A 103 -2.78 11.33 -7.22
N ASP A 104 -3.97 11.43 -7.81
CA ASP A 104 -4.18 11.26 -9.24
C ASP A 104 -3.50 12.37 -10.04
N PHE A 105 -2.65 11.95 -10.98
CA PHE A 105 -1.99 12.81 -11.96
C PHE A 105 -2.43 12.48 -13.40
N GLY A 106 -3.58 11.84 -13.57
CA GLY A 106 -4.04 11.28 -14.85
C GLY A 106 -3.38 9.95 -15.21
N VAL A 107 -2.78 9.26 -14.23
CA VAL A 107 -2.11 7.96 -14.41
C VAL A 107 -2.83 6.89 -13.61
N ARG A 108 -2.88 5.67 -14.15
CA ARG A 108 -3.44 4.51 -13.45
C ARG A 108 -2.33 3.74 -12.75
N TYR A 109 -2.39 3.73 -11.43
CA TYR A 109 -1.36 3.09 -10.62
C TYR A 109 -1.60 1.59 -10.55
N THR A 110 -0.56 0.82 -10.77
CA THR A 110 -0.55 -0.64 -10.66
C THR A 110 0.25 -1.11 -9.44
N GLY A 111 0.87 -0.18 -8.71
CA GLY A 111 1.55 -0.47 -7.47
C GLY A 111 2.34 0.71 -6.91
N CYS A 112 2.87 0.52 -5.72
CA CYS A 112 3.74 1.48 -5.06
C CYS A 112 4.81 0.77 -4.22
N ASN A 113 5.93 1.44 -3.97
CA ASN A 113 6.91 1.00 -2.98
C ASN A 113 7.39 2.18 -2.15
N TRP A 114 8.17 1.88 -1.12
CA TRP A 114 8.86 2.90 -0.34
C TRP A 114 10.33 2.51 -0.11
N ASN A 115 11.18 3.51 0.10
CA ASN A 115 12.56 3.32 0.55
C ASN A 115 12.93 4.36 1.60
N SER A 116 13.98 4.05 2.38
CA SER A 116 14.51 4.98 3.38
C SER A 116 15.13 6.21 2.72
N GLY A 117 14.65 7.40 3.08
CA GLY A 117 15.09 8.66 2.49
C GLY A 117 16.54 9.05 2.79
N PHE A 118 17.17 8.38 3.76
CA PHE A 118 18.52 8.69 4.24
C PHE A 118 19.62 7.80 3.61
N SER A 119 19.25 6.73 2.89
CA SER A 119 20.21 5.77 2.35
C SER A 119 20.32 5.87 0.83
N LYS A 120 21.30 6.63 0.33
CA LYS A 120 21.65 6.65 -1.11
C LYS A 120 21.95 5.26 -1.69
N ARG A 121 22.30 4.28 -0.85
CA ARG A 121 22.60 2.88 -1.22
C ARG A 121 21.36 2.02 -1.43
N GLU A 122 20.21 2.39 -0.86
CA GLU A 122 18.95 1.66 -1.04
C GLU A 122 18.11 2.23 -2.18
N SER A 123 18.14 3.56 -2.39
CA SER A 123 17.41 4.22 -3.48
C SER A 123 17.84 3.75 -4.88
N SER A 124 19.04 3.18 -5.00
CA SER A 124 19.63 2.67 -6.24
C SER A 124 19.49 1.14 -6.39
N LYS A 125 19.05 0.42 -5.36
CA LYS A 125 18.61 -0.97 -5.50
C LYS A 125 17.18 -0.91 -6.02
N GLY A 126 16.95 -1.41 -7.23
CA GLY A 126 15.60 -1.59 -7.75
C GLY A 126 14.71 -2.38 -6.78
N LYS A 127 13.41 -2.48 -7.08
CA LYS A 127 12.48 -3.22 -6.22
C LYS A 127 13.00 -4.66 -5.97
N LEU A 128 12.91 -5.14 -4.73
CA LEU A 128 13.34 -6.49 -4.32
C LEU A 128 12.34 -7.58 -4.71
N GLY A 129 11.14 -7.18 -5.13
CA GLY A 129 10.04 -8.07 -5.50
C GLY A 129 8.73 -7.29 -5.61
N CYS A 130 7.66 -8.01 -5.94
CA CYS A 130 6.29 -7.51 -5.92
C CYS A 130 5.47 -8.38 -4.98
N GLN A 131 5.02 -7.80 -3.87
CA GLN A 131 4.01 -8.34 -2.98
C GLN A 131 2.64 -8.02 -3.57
N ARG A 132 1.81 -9.06 -3.68
CA ARG A 132 0.40 -8.92 -4.02
C ARG A 132 -0.36 -8.33 -2.82
N PRO A 133 -1.31 -7.41 -3.03
CA PRO A 133 -2.23 -6.99 -1.98
C PRO A 133 -2.91 -8.18 -1.29
N ASP A 134 -2.98 -8.11 0.03
CA ASP A 134 -3.53 -9.15 0.89
C ASP A 134 -4.89 -8.76 1.49
N VAL A 135 -5.31 -7.50 1.35
CA VAL A 135 -6.64 -7.05 1.79
C VAL A 135 -7.28 -6.14 0.75
N LEU A 136 -8.56 -6.37 0.46
CA LEU A 136 -9.46 -5.42 -0.20
C LEU A 136 -10.34 -4.78 0.86
N VAL A 137 -10.49 -3.47 0.83
CA VAL A 137 -11.44 -2.75 1.69
C VAL A 137 -12.43 -1.99 0.82
N LEU A 138 -13.72 -2.16 1.11
CA LEU A 138 -14.81 -1.51 0.41
C LEU A 138 -15.18 -0.16 1.04
N PRO A 139 -15.96 0.68 0.33
CA PRO A 139 -16.43 1.96 0.87
C PRO A 139 -17.26 1.85 2.16
N ASP A 140 -17.99 0.73 2.34
CA ASP A 140 -18.74 0.42 3.57
C ASP A 140 -17.84 0.00 4.76
N GLY A 141 -16.53 -0.14 4.52
CA GLY A 141 -15.54 -0.57 5.50
C GLY A 141 -15.36 -2.09 5.60
N THR A 142 -16.09 -2.88 4.81
CA THR A 142 -15.92 -4.33 4.76
C THR A 142 -14.54 -4.66 4.23
N GLU A 143 -13.82 -5.53 4.94
CA GLU A 143 -12.51 -6.03 4.54
C GLU A 143 -12.61 -7.48 4.04
N TYR A 144 -11.87 -7.80 2.98
CA TYR A 144 -11.75 -9.15 2.41
C TYR A 144 -10.29 -9.58 2.39
N GLU A 145 -10.00 -10.76 2.95
CA GLU A 145 -8.66 -11.37 2.89
C GLU A 145 -8.40 -11.93 1.48
N LEU A 146 -7.36 -11.42 0.82
CA LEU A 146 -6.96 -11.81 -0.53
C LEU A 146 -5.80 -12.79 -0.55
N SER A 147 -5.17 -13.05 0.59
CA SER A 147 -3.92 -13.81 0.71
C SER A 147 -4.03 -15.23 0.14
N ARG A 148 -5.23 -15.85 0.24
CA ARG A 148 -5.50 -17.24 -0.16
C ARG A 148 -6.11 -17.38 -1.56
N LEU A 149 -6.37 -16.27 -2.24
CA LEU A 149 -6.95 -16.30 -3.58
C LEU A 149 -5.95 -16.84 -4.60
N SER A 150 -6.44 -17.65 -5.55
CA SER A 150 -5.70 -17.94 -6.78
C SER A 150 -5.54 -16.65 -7.60
N ASP A 151 -4.61 -16.63 -8.53
CA ASP A 151 -4.38 -15.44 -9.36
C ASP A 151 -5.60 -15.06 -10.20
N ASP A 152 -6.35 -16.05 -10.71
CA ASP A 152 -7.59 -15.81 -11.45
C ASP A 152 -8.68 -15.17 -10.58
N SER A 153 -8.87 -15.69 -9.36
CA SER A 153 -9.85 -15.14 -8.40
C SER A 153 -9.43 -13.78 -7.88
N PHE A 154 -8.12 -13.54 -7.75
CA PHE A 154 -7.59 -12.23 -7.41
C PHE A 154 -7.85 -11.23 -8.55
N GLN A 155 -7.61 -11.59 -9.81
CA GLN A 155 -7.89 -10.66 -10.91
C GLN A 155 -9.38 -10.29 -10.98
N GLU A 156 -10.25 -11.28 -10.81
CA GLU A 156 -11.69 -11.05 -10.79
C GLU A 156 -12.13 -10.10 -9.66
N ILE A 157 -11.57 -10.25 -8.45
CA ILE A 157 -11.92 -9.35 -7.35
C ILE A 157 -11.40 -7.93 -7.57
N ILE A 158 -10.28 -7.75 -8.30
CA ILE A 158 -9.80 -6.41 -8.66
C ILE A 158 -10.80 -5.72 -9.61
N ASP A 159 -11.26 -6.43 -10.63
CA ASP A 159 -12.20 -5.87 -11.61
C ASP A 159 -13.54 -5.49 -10.95
N ILE A 160 -14.01 -6.32 -10.01
CA ILE A 160 -15.21 -6.04 -9.21
C ILE A 160 -14.98 -4.84 -8.28
N SER A 161 -13.82 -4.79 -7.61
CA SER A 161 -13.51 -3.72 -6.64
C SER A 161 -13.55 -2.32 -7.25
N ALA A 162 -13.32 -2.20 -8.56
CA ALA A 162 -13.43 -0.93 -9.29
C ALA A 162 -14.84 -0.32 -9.27
N GLN A 163 -15.87 -1.17 -9.11
CA GLN A 163 -17.28 -0.79 -9.19
C GLN A 163 -18.02 -1.05 -7.87
N ALA A 164 -17.51 -1.95 -7.03
CA ALA A 164 -18.14 -2.33 -5.78
C ALA A 164 -18.20 -1.16 -4.79
N THR A 165 -19.41 -0.91 -4.29
CA THR A 165 -19.71 0.11 -3.30
C THR A 165 -19.97 -0.48 -1.91
N ASP A 166 -20.46 -1.72 -1.85
CA ASP A 166 -20.70 -2.43 -0.60
C ASP A 166 -20.55 -3.96 -0.76
N SER A 167 -20.64 -4.68 0.36
CA SER A 167 -20.49 -6.14 0.42
C SER A 167 -21.48 -6.93 -0.45
N SER A 168 -22.64 -6.36 -0.81
CA SER A 168 -23.63 -7.02 -1.68
C SER A 168 -23.21 -7.04 -3.15
N ASP A 169 -22.30 -6.15 -3.55
CA ASP A 169 -21.69 -6.14 -4.88
C ASP A 169 -20.63 -7.24 -5.05
N ILE A 170 -20.14 -7.83 -3.94
CA ILE A 170 -19.12 -8.87 -3.95
C ILE A 170 -19.76 -10.26 -4.07
N PRO A 171 -19.38 -11.08 -5.07
CA PRO A 171 -19.87 -12.44 -5.21
C PRO A 171 -19.64 -13.29 -3.97
N THR A 172 -20.64 -14.08 -3.59
CA THR A 172 -20.63 -14.90 -2.36
C THR A 172 -19.42 -15.82 -2.24
N LYS A 173 -18.81 -16.24 -3.36
CA LYS A 173 -17.58 -17.05 -3.36
C LYS A 173 -16.38 -16.38 -2.68
N PHE A 174 -16.39 -15.04 -2.57
CA PHE A 174 -15.36 -14.26 -1.88
C PHE A 174 -15.74 -13.91 -0.43
N GLN A 175 -17.00 -14.10 -0.04
CA GLN A 175 -17.51 -13.77 1.31
C GLN A 175 -17.16 -14.84 2.37
N ALA A 176 -16.67 -16.01 1.96
CA ALA A 176 -16.44 -17.17 2.83
C ALA A 176 -14.95 -17.43 3.14
N LEU A 177 -14.08 -16.43 2.96
CA LEU A 177 -12.62 -16.55 3.09
C LEU A 177 -12.11 -16.12 4.46
#